data_AF-A0A7L3MTK0-F1
#
_entry.id   AF-A0A7L3MTK0-F1
#
_cell.length_a   1.000
_cell.length_b   1.000
_cell.length_c   1.000
_cell.angle_alpha   90.00
_cell.angle_beta   90.00
_cell.angle_gamma   90.00
#
_symmetry.space_group_name_H-M   'P 1'
#
loop_
_entity.id
_entity.type
_entity.pdbx_description
1 polymer ?
#
loop_
_entity_poly.entity_id
_entity_poly.type
_entity_poly.pdbx_seq_one_letter_code
_entity_poly.pdbx_strand_id
1 'polypeptide(L)'
;GGGGGLPREPPEPPYDRKRRHQEDSGSEPSDYEEQKEEEEARKVKSGIRQLRLFSAEECAKIEARIEDVVSRAEKGLYKEHTVDRAPLRNKYFFGEGYTYGSQLQRRGPGQERLYPRGEVDAIPEWVHDLVIRKLVEHRVIPEGFVNSAVINDYQPGGCIVSHVDPIHIFERPIVSVSFFSDSALCFGCKFQFKPIRVSEPVLFLPVKRGSVTVLR
;
A
#
# COMPACT_ATOMS: atom_id res chain seq x y z
N GLY A 1 14.23 -61.37 -67.53
CA GLY A 1 14.84 -61.62 -66.22
C GLY A 1 15.98 -60.64 -66.09
N GLY A 2 15.99 -59.73 -65.12
CA GLY A 2 16.15 -60.01 -63.69
C GLY A 2 17.61 -59.75 -63.35
N GLY A 3 18.03 -58.89 -62.43
CA GLY A 3 17.31 -58.04 -61.50
C GLY A 3 18.24 -56.88 -61.07
N GLY A 4 17.65 -55.79 -60.62
CA GLY A 4 18.34 -54.60 -60.13
C GLY A 4 18.90 -54.77 -58.72
N GLY A 5 19.95 -54.01 -58.43
CA GLY A 5 20.49 -53.81 -57.09
C GLY A 5 21.03 -52.39 -56.99
N LEU A 6 20.23 -51.51 -56.37
CA LEU A 6 20.55 -50.11 -56.08
C LEU A 6 21.66 -50.00 -54.99
N PRO A 7 22.47 -48.93 -55.00
CA PRO A 7 23.53 -48.73 -54.01
C PRO A 7 22.95 -48.37 -52.63
N ARG A 8 23.54 -48.96 -51.58
CA ARG A 8 23.15 -48.77 -50.17
C ARG A 8 23.60 -47.41 -49.64
N GLU A 9 22.65 -46.64 -49.12
CA GLU A 9 22.87 -45.41 -48.35
C GLU A 9 23.47 -45.69 -46.96
N PRO A 10 24.23 -44.75 -46.37
CA PRO A 10 24.72 -44.85 -45.00
C PRO A 10 23.58 -44.66 -43.97
N PRO A 11 23.71 -45.23 -42.76
CA PRO A 11 22.61 -45.29 -41.80
C PRO A 11 22.30 -43.93 -41.15
N GLU A 12 21.00 -43.67 -40.97
CA GLU A 12 20.44 -42.50 -40.27
C GLU A 12 20.87 -42.44 -38.78
N PRO A 13 20.95 -41.23 -38.19
CA PRO A 13 21.30 -41.06 -36.79
C PRO A 13 20.15 -41.50 -35.86
N PRO A 14 20.44 -41.98 -34.64
CA PRO A 14 19.44 -42.56 -33.76
C PRO A 14 18.46 -41.50 -33.22
N TYR A 15 17.19 -41.84 -33.38
CA TYR A 15 15.97 -41.24 -32.84
C TYR A 15 16.06 -40.73 -31.40
N ASP A 16 15.53 -39.52 -31.23
CA ASP A 16 14.88 -38.91 -30.06
C ASP A 16 15.25 -39.44 -28.66
N ARG A 17 16.15 -38.69 -28.02
CA ARG A 17 16.22 -38.61 -26.56
C ARG A 17 14.86 -38.17 -26.02
N LYS A 18 14.19 -39.07 -25.30
CA LYS A 18 13.22 -38.78 -24.25
C LYS A 18 13.72 -37.62 -23.38
N ARG A 19 13.34 -36.39 -23.70
CA ARG A 19 13.28 -35.31 -22.71
C ARG A 19 12.08 -35.62 -21.84
N ARG A 20 12.35 -36.35 -20.75
CA ARG A 20 11.49 -36.33 -19.57
C ARG A 20 11.23 -34.86 -19.28
N HIS A 21 9.99 -34.43 -19.44
CA HIS A 21 9.47 -33.26 -18.73
C HIS A 21 9.86 -33.47 -17.27
N GLN A 22 10.84 -32.70 -16.82
CA GLN A 22 11.14 -32.56 -15.42
C GLN A 22 9.95 -31.75 -14.90
N GLU A 23 9.01 -32.48 -14.31
CA GLU A 23 7.96 -31.91 -13.48
C GLU A 23 8.64 -30.92 -12.53
N ASP A 24 8.17 -29.68 -12.62
CA ASP A 24 8.54 -28.56 -11.77
C ASP A 24 8.16 -28.95 -10.35
N SER A 25 9.08 -29.64 -9.67
CA SER A 25 8.98 -29.96 -8.27
C SER A 25 9.06 -28.63 -7.54
N GLY A 26 7.91 -28.14 -7.08
CA GLY A 26 7.83 -27.07 -6.11
C GLY A 26 8.72 -27.45 -4.93
N SER A 27 9.91 -26.86 -4.89
CA SER A 27 10.83 -27.00 -3.77
C SER A 27 10.17 -26.36 -2.57
N GLU A 28 9.89 -27.17 -1.54
CA GLU A 28 9.50 -26.66 -0.22
C GLU A 28 10.56 -25.64 0.23
N PRO A 29 10.15 -24.52 0.85
CA PRO A 29 11.09 -23.54 1.39
C PRO A 29 12.10 -24.24 2.29
N SER A 30 13.38 -23.93 2.13
CA SER A 30 14.38 -24.48 3.05
C SER A 30 14.19 -23.87 4.44
N ASP A 31 14.50 -24.62 5.51
CA ASP A 31 14.45 -24.13 6.90
C ASP A 31 15.15 -22.75 7.09
N TYR A 32 16.16 -22.46 6.27
CA TYR A 32 16.87 -21.18 6.27
C TYR A 32 16.04 -20.01 5.71
N GLU A 33 15.23 -20.24 4.68
CA GLU A 33 14.36 -19.23 4.09
C GLU A 33 13.20 -18.90 5.02
N GLU A 34 12.58 -19.92 5.64
CA GLU A 34 11.52 -19.72 6.64
C GLU A 34 12.03 -18.92 7.85
N GLN A 35 13.20 -19.27 8.38
CA GLN A 35 13.82 -18.53 9.50
C GLN A 35 14.08 -17.07 9.15
N LYS A 36 14.47 -16.78 7.90
CA LYS A 36 14.72 -15.42 7.44
C LYS A 36 13.41 -14.62 7.35
N GLU A 37 12.35 -15.22 6.81
CA GLU A 37 11.03 -14.59 6.73
C GLU A 37 10.45 -14.30 8.13
N GLU A 38 10.60 -15.22 9.08
CA GLU A 38 10.23 -15.00 10.48
C GLU A 38 11.02 -13.85 11.11
N GLU A 39 12.32 -13.77 10.85
CA GLU A 39 13.17 -12.69 11.35
C GLU A 39 12.75 -11.33 10.77
N GLU A 40 12.45 -11.28 9.46
CA GLU A 40 11.94 -10.09 8.79
C GLU A 40 10.58 -9.66 9.37
N ALA A 41 9.64 -10.60 9.55
CA ALA A 41 8.34 -10.34 10.15
C ALA A 41 8.48 -9.81 11.58
N ARG A 42 9.43 -10.34 12.37
CA ARG A 42 9.73 -9.84 13.72
C ARG A 42 10.27 -8.41 13.70
N LYS A 43 11.16 -8.08 12.75
CA LYS A 43 11.66 -6.70 12.56
C LYS A 43 10.52 -5.74 12.22
N VAL A 44 9.67 -6.09 11.25
CA VAL A 44 8.49 -5.29 10.89
C VAL A 44 7.58 -5.08 12.09
N LYS A 45 7.25 -6.17 12.82
CA LYS A 45 6.38 -6.12 14.00
C LYS A 45 6.93 -5.23 15.11
N SER A 46 8.26 -5.14 15.26
CA SER A 46 8.90 -4.27 16.25
C SER A 46 8.68 -2.77 15.99
N GLY A 47 8.46 -2.38 14.72
CA GLY A 47 8.14 -1.01 14.32
C GLY A 47 6.64 -0.66 14.37
N ILE A 48 5.78 -1.62 14.71
CA ILE A 48 4.32 -1.45 14.68
C ILE A 48 3.77 -1.37 16.10
N ARG A 49 2.94 -0.36 16.36
CA ARG A 49 2.07 -0.29 17.54
C ARG A 49 0.62 -0.08 17.12
N GLN A 50 -0.28 -0.96 17.55
CA GLN A 50 -1.72 -0.82 17.33
C GLN A 50 -2.48 -0.56 18.63
N LEU A 51 -3.49 0.32 18.55
CA LEU A 51 -4.38 0.68 19.65
C LEU A 51 -5.82 0.66 19.15
N ARG A 52 -6.77 0.27 19.99
CA ARG A 52 -8.20 0.51 19.73
C ARG A 52 -8.61 1.73 20.53
N LEU A 53 -8.70 2.86 19.84
CA LEU A 53 -8.84 4.15 20.51
C LEU A 53 -10.21 4.78 20.31
N PHE A 54 -10.83 4.55 19.16
CA PHE A 54 -12.11 5.16 18.81
C PHE A 54 -13.25 4.18 19.02
N SER A 55 -14.28 4.60 19.74
CA SER A 55 -15.50 3.84 19.92
C SER A 55 -16.32 3.82 18.62
N ALA A 56 -17.33 2.94 18.55
CA ALA A 56 -18.21 2.87 17.39
C ALA A 56 -18.98 4.18 17.13
N GLU A 57 -19.35 4.90 18.19
CA GLU A 57 -20.05 6.20 18.11
C GLU A 57 -19.10 7.31 17.64
N GLU A 58 -17.87 7.34 18.15
CA GLU A 58 -16.86 8.30 17.70
C GLU A 58 -16.49 8.07 16.24
N CYS A 59 -16.34 6.80 15.83
CA CYS A 59 -16.14 6.46 14.43
C CYS A 59 -17.28 6.96 13.56
N ALA A 60 -18.55 6.77 13.97
CA ALA A 60 -19.70 7.25 13.20
C ALA A 60 -19.71 8.78 13.04
N LYS A 61 -19.33 9.52 14.08
CA LYS A 61 -19.20 10.99 14.02
C LYS A 61 -18.10 11.42 13.05
N ILE A 62 -16.96 10.73 13.05
CA ILE A 62 -15.84 11.02 12.15
C ILE A 62 -16.18 10.63 10.70
N GLU A 63 -16.83 9.48 10.51
CA GLU A 63 -17.29 9.00 9.20
C GLU A 63 -18.23 9.99 8.52
N ALA A 64 -19.20 10.55 9.26
CA ALA A 64 -20.06 11.61 8.74
C ALA A 64 -19.26 12.86 8.29
N ARG A 65 -18.18 13.21 8.99
CA ARG A 65 -17.28 14.30 8.58
C ARG A 65 -16.44 13.95 7.36
N ILE A 66 -16.07 12.68 7.18
CA ILE A 66 -15.39 12.21 5.98
C ILE A 66 -16.35 12.27 4.78
N GLU A 67 -17.61 11.87 4.95
CA GLU A 67 -18.64 12.00 3.91
C GLU A 67 -18.87 13.48 3.51
N ASP A 68 -18.87 14.41 4.48
CA ASP A 68 -18.89 15.85 4.22
C ASP A 68 -17.70 16.29 3.34
N VAL A 69 -16.48 15.77 3.61
CA VAL A 69 -15.29 16.04 2.78
C VAL A 69 -15.50 15.54 1.36
N VAL A 70 -16.00 14.31 1.18
CA VAL A 70 -16.28 13.75 -0.17
C VAL A 70 -17.28 14.62 -0.92
N SER A 71 -18.39 14.99 -0.27
CA SER A 71 -19.43 15.84 -0.88
C SER A 71 -18.91 17.23 -1.26
N ARG A 72 -18.07 17.85 -0.43
CA ARG A 72 -17.45 19.14 -0.72
C ARG A 72 -16.47 19.05 -1.90
N ALA A 73 -15.72 17.95 -2.00
CA ALA A 73 -14.81 17.72 -3.11
C ALA A 73 -15.57 17.55 -4.44
N GLU A 74 -16.69 16.83 -4.45
CA GLU A 74 -17.57 16.70 -5.62
C GLU A 74 -18.14 18.05 -6.09
N LYS A 75 -18.44 18.94 -5.15
CA LYS A 75 -18.90 20.31 -5.42
C LYS A 75 -17.78 21.27 -5.84
N GLY A 76 -16.52 20.82 -5.92
CA GLY A 76 -15.38 21.65 -6.29
C GLY A 76 -15.02 22.72 -5.25
N LEU A 77 -15.31 22.47 -3.97
CA LEU A 77 -15.11 23.45 -2.89
C LEU A 77 -13.72 23.39 -2.23
N TYR A 78 -12.82 22.58 -2.79
CA TYR A 78 -11.44 22.45 -2.34
C TYR A 78 -10.48 22.89 -3.44
N LYS A 79 -9.27 23.26 -3.04
CA LYS A 79 -8.18 23.59 -3.96
C LYS A 79 -7.82 22.39 -4.82
N GLU A 80 -7.21 22.66 -5.97
CA GLU A 80 -6.84 21.64 -6.95
C GLU A 80 -6.01 20.51 -6.31
N HIS A 81 -4.95 20.86 -5.59
CA HIS A 81 -4.04 19.88 -5.00
C HIS A 81 -4.53 19.24 -3.70
N THR A 82 -5.67 19.68 -3.16
CA THR A 82 -6.33 19.03 -2.03
C THR A 82 -6.94 17.69 -2.45
N VAL A 83 -7.37 17.53 -3.71
CA VAL A 83 -8.12 16.34 -4.14
C VAL A 83 -7.39 15.60 -5.26
N ASP A 84 -6.95 14.37 -4.98
CA ASP A 84 -6.42 13.44 -5.97
C ASP A 84 -7.43 12.30 -6.20
N ARG A 85 -7.93 12.19 -7.43
CA ARG A 85 -8.94 11.18 -7.81
C ARG A 85 -8.29 10.08 -8.63
N ALA A 86 -8.46 8.83 -8.18
CA ALA A 86 -8.09 7.63 -8.93
C ALA A 86 -9.27 6.64 -8.97
N PRO A 87 -9.32 5.69 -9.92
CA PRO A 87 -10.53 4.91 -10.22
C PRO A 87 -11.23 4.24 -9.04
N LEU A 88 -10.48 3.76 -8.03
CA LEU A 88 -11.02 3.09 -6.84
C LEU A 88 -10.49 3.67 -5.53
N ARG A 89 -9.83 4.84 -5.59
CA ARG A 89 -9.25 5.48 -4.41
C ARG A 89 -9.13 6.98 -4.63
N ASN A 90 -9.78 7.75 -3.77
CA ASN A 90 -9.55 9.19 -3.68
C ASN A 90 -8.61 9.50 -2.51
N LYS A 91 -7.81 10.55 -2.65
CA LYS A 91 -7.00 11.13 -1.57
C LYS A 91 -7.38 12.59 -1.37
N TYR A 92 -7.47 12.98 -0.10
CA TYR A 92 -7.72 14.35 0.32
C TYR A 92 -6.57 14.83 1.20
N PHE A 93 -5.78 15.79 0.71
CA PHE A 93 -4.60 16.32 1.39
C PHE A 93 -4.95 17.61 2.13
N PHE A 94 -4.67 17.67 3.43
CA PHE A 94 -4.86 18.86 4.24
C PHE A 94 -3.59 19.24 5.02
N GLY A 95 -3.37 20.54 5.19
CA GLY A 95 -2.17 21.12 5.80
C GLY A 95 -1.01 21.16 4.82
N GLU A 96 -0.39 20.01 4.59
CA GLU A 96 0.69 19.83 3.62
C GLU A 96 0.33 18.72 2.61
N GLY A 97 0.66 18.94 1.34
CA GLY A 97 0.53 17.97 0.27
C GLY A 97 1.83 17.83 -0.52
N TYR A 98 1.96 16.77 -1.30
CA TYR A 98 3.16 16.51 -2.09
C TYR A 98 2.82 15.93 -3.46
N THR A 99 3.74 16.12 -4.40
CA THR A 99 3.66 15.52 -5.73
C THR A 99 3.88 14.02 -5.67
N TYR A 100 3.09 13.27 -6.43
CA TYR A 100 3.23 11.82 -6.52
C TYR A 100 3.04 11.29 -7.94
N GLY A 101 3.68 10.17 -8.24
CA GLY A 101 3.42 9.39 -9.46
C GLY A 101 3.62 10.16 -10.76
N SER A 102 2.53 10.40 -11.48
CA SER A 102 2.52 11.02 -12.81
C SER A 102 2.86 12.51 -12.82
N GLN A 103 2.78 13.18 -11.67
CA GLN A 103 3.09 14.61 -11.51
C GLN A 103 4.61 14.89 -11.46
N LEU A 104 5.42 13.84 -11.37
CA LEU A 104 6.88 13.96 -11.30
C LEU A 104 7.47 14.13 -12.71
N GLN A 105 8.25 15.20 -12.93
CA GLN A 105 8.99 15.40 -14.19
C GLN A 105 9.94 14.23 -14.51
N ARG A 106 10.43 13.54 -13.48
CA ARG A 106 11.19 12.28 -13.60
C ARG A 106 10.54 11.23 -12.71
N ARG A 107 10.18 10.09 -13.31
CA ARG A 107 9.66 8.94 -12.57
C ARG A 107 10.77 8.28 -11.76
N GLY A 108 10.50 7.98 -10.50
CA GLY A 108 11.40 7.26 -9.60
C GLY A 108 11.15 7.65 -8.14
N PRO A 109 11.42 6.73 -7.19
CA PRO A 109 11.28 7.02 -5.77
C PRO A 109 12.21 8.16 -5.34
N GLY A 110 11.77 8.99 -4.40
CA GLY A 110 12.57 10.09 -3.83
C GLY A 110 12.47 11.42 -4.60
N GLN A 111 11.65 11.48 -5.66
CA GLN A 111 11.43 12.71 -6.42
C GLN A 111 10.20 13.49 -5.96
N GLU A 112 9.42 12.95 -5.02
CA GLU A 112 8.30 13.63 -4.37
C GLU A 112 8.77 14.98 -3.80
N ARG A 113 7.95 16.02 -3.97
CA ARG A 113 8.19 17.36 -3.42
C ARG A 113 6.93 17.87 -2.75
N LEU A 114 7.09 18.56 -1.63
CA LEU A 114 5.99 19.32 -1.04
C LEU A 114 5.50 20.36 -2.05
N TYR A 115 4.19 20.55 -2.10
CA TYR A 115 3.64 21.71 -2.77
C TYR A 115 4.04 22.99 -2.01
N PRO A 116 4.11 24.14 -2.70
CA PRO A 116 4.19 25.43 -2.01
C PRO A 116 3.13 25.58 -0.93
N ARG A 117 3.47 26.29 0.15
CA ARG A 117 2.56 26.50 1.27
C ARG A 117 1.27 27.19 0.80
N GLY A 118 0.13 26.59 1.13
CA GLY A 118 -1.19 27.11 0.75
C GLY A 118 -1.76 26.55 -0.55
N GLU A 119 -1.08 25.63 -1.22
CA GLU A 119 -1.62 24.92 -2.40
C GLU A 119 -2.68 23.86 -2.03
N VAL A 120 -2.66 23.38 -0.79
CA VAL A 120 -3.72 22.52 -0.23
C VAL A 120 -4.54 23.28 0.82
N ASP A 121 -5.72 22.75 1.13
CA ASP A 121 -6.59 23.29 2.17
C ASP A 121 -6.01 23.03 3.56
N ALA A 122 -6.37 23.89 4.53
CA ALA A 122 -5.96 23.69 5.92
C ALA A 122 -6.59 22.42 6.50
N ILE A 123 -5.96 21.85 7.54
CA ILE A 123 -6.54 20.73 8.30
C ILE A 123 -7.90 21.18 8.85
N PRO A 124 -9.00 20.47 8.55
CA PRO A 124 -10.31 20.80 9.08
C PRO A 124 -10.33 20.75 10.61
N GLU A 125 -11.02 21.68 11.26
CA GLU A 125 -11.11 21.75 12.73
C GLU A 125 -11.56 20.43 13.36
N TRP A 126 -12.50 19.73 12.72
CA TRP A 126 -12.96 18.43 13.22
C TRP A 126 -11.85 17.37 13.27
N VAL A 127 -10.84 17.43 12.39
CA VAL A 127 -9.69 16.52 12.44
C VAL A 127 -8.85 16.81 13.67
N HIS A 128 -8.64 18.09 14.00
CA HIS A 128 -8.00 18.49 15.24
C HIS A 128 -8.78 18.01 16.46
N ASP A 129 -10.08 18.31 16.52
CA ASP A 129 -10.90 18.10 17.71
C ASP A 129 -11.25 16.65 17.97
N LEU A 130 -11.53 15.88 16.93
CA LEU A 130 -12.03 14.52 17.02
C LEU A 130 -10.92 13.48 16.93
N VAL A 131 -9.84 13.75 16.17
CA VAL A 131 -8.79 12.77 15.90
C VAL A 131 -7.48 13.15 16.59
N ILE A 132 -6.86 14.27 16.20
CA ILE A 132 -5.50 14.63 16.66
C ILE A 132 -5.48 14.82 18.17
N ARG A 133 -6.44 15.54 18.74
CA ARG A 133 -6.54 15.76 20.19
C ARG A 133 -6.60 14.44 20.95
N LYS A 134 -7.39 13.47 20.49
CA LYS A 134 -7.49 12.15 21.13
C LYS A 134 -6.19 11.38 21.07
N LEU A 135 -5.46 11.46 19.95
CA LEU A 135 -4.13 10.86 19.79
C LEU A 135 -3.11 11.50 20.75
N VAL A 136 -3.15 12.81 20.93
CA VAL A 136 -2.28 13.55 21.87
C VAL A 136 -2.60 13.20 23.33
N GLU A 137 -3.88 13.23 23.72
CA GLU A 137 -4.36 12.89 25.07
C GLU A 137 -3.91 11.47 25.49
N HIS A 138 -3.88 10.52 24.53
CA HIS A 138 -3.44 9.14 24.77
C HIS A 138 -1.94 8.92 24.52
N ARG A 139 -1.16 10.00 24.38
CA ARG A 139 0.30 9.97 24.18
C ARG A 139 0.73 9.12 22.99
N VAL A 140 -0.10 9.10 21.94
CA VAL A 140 0.24 8.43 20.68
C VAL A 140 1.35 9.23 19.98
N ILE A 141 1.20 10.55 19.97
CA ILE A 141 2.07 11.58 19.37
C ILE A 141 2.09 12.83 20.27
N PRO A 142 3.13 13.67 20.20
CA PRO A 142 3.15 14.93 20.94
C PRO A 142 2.23 15.98 20.31
N GLU A 143 1.82 16.96 21.12
CA GLU A 143 1.10 18.14 20.64
C GLU A 143 1.94 18.91 19.62
N GLY A 144 1.29 19.46 18.58
CA GLY A 144 1.97 20.18 17.50
C GLY A 144 2.71 19.30 16.49
N PHE A 145 2.74 17.96 16.65
CA PHE A 145 3.41 17.06 15.72
C PHE A 145 2.75 17.00 14.34
N VAL A 146 1.42 17.04 14.29
CA VAL A 146 0.66 16.86 13.04
C VAL A 146 0.48 18.19 12.33
N ASN A 147 1.13 18.33 11.17
CA ASN A 147 0.91 19.42 10.21
C ASN A 147 0.36 18.94 8.85
N SER A 148 0.25 17.63 8.65
CA SER A 148 -0.34 17.01 7.45
C SER A 148 -1.37 15.96 7.85
N ALA A 149 -2.54 16.02 7.23
CA ALA A 149 -3.59 15.01 7.38
C ALA A 149 -4.07 14.58 6.00
N VAL A 150 -3.99 13.27 5.71
CA VAL A 150 -4.42 12.71 4.42
C VAL A 150 -5.54 11.70 4.66
N ILE A 151 -6.69 11.94 4.03
CA ILE A 151 -7.81 10.99 4.03
C ILE A 151 -7.70 10.17 2.74
N ASN A 152 -7.58 8.85 2.87
CA ASN A 152 -7.67 7.93 1.73
C ASN A 152 -9.05 7.26 1.78
N ASP A 153 -9.88 7.52 0.77
CA ASP A 153 -11.20 6.91 0.62
C ASP A 153 -11.11 5.82 -0.45
N TYR A 154 -11.46 4.58 -0.07
CA TYR A 154 -11.32 3.39 -0.91
C TYR A 154 -12.70 2.84 -1.27
N GLN A 155 -12.94 2.69 -2.56
CA GLN A 155 -14.10 1.98 -3.07
C GLN A 155 -13.89 0.46 -2.98
N PRO A 156 -14.94 -0.37 -3.03
CA PRO A 156 -14.79 -1.82 -3.05
C PRO A 156 -13.83 -2.29 -4.17
N GLY A 157 -12.85 -3.13 -3.80
CA GLY A 157 -11.78 -3.57 -4.70
C GLY A 157 -10.61 -2.58 -4.85
N GLY A 158 -10.71 -1.39 -4.24
CA GLY A 158 -9.63 -0.42 -4.17
C GLY A 158 -8.46 -0.95 -3.35
N CYS A 159 -7.24 -0.62 -3.79
CA CYS A 159 -6.01 -1.00 -3.12
C CYS A 159 -4.95 0.08 -3.24
N ILE A 160 -3.85 -0.10 -2.50
CA ILE A 160 -2.62 0.66 -2.68
C ILE A 160 -1.50 -0.28 -3.05
N VAL A 161 -0.71 0.12 -4.05
CA VAL A 161 0.49 -0.60 -4.47
C VAL A 161 1.56 -0.47 -3.38
N SER A 162 2.46 -1.45 -3.29
CA SER A 162 3.64 -1.41 -2.43
C SER A 162 4.41 -0.10 -2.61
N HIS A 163 4.63 0.60 -1.51
CA HIS A 163 5.38 1.85 -1.43
C HIS A 163 5.91 2.02 0.00
N VAL A 164 6.86 2.94 0.17
CA VAL A 164 7.31 3.43 1.46
C VAL A 164 6.94 4.90 1.55
N ASP A 165 6.36 5.33 2.66
CA ASP A 165 6.08 6.76 2.88
C ASP A 165 7.38 7.57 2.72
N PRO A 166 7.39 8.60 1.85
CA PRO A 166 8.61 9.32 1.46
C PRO A 166 9.42 9.81 2.67
N ILE A 167 10.60 9.21 2.88
CA ILE A 167 11.42 9.47 4.08
C ILE A 167 11.97 10.89 4.13
N HIS A 168 12.16 11.52 2.97
CA HIS A 168 12.63 12.89 2.85
C HIS A 168 11.51 13.93 3.02
N ILE A 169 10.27 13.51 3.20
CA ILE A 169 9.11 14.39 3.42
C ILE A 169 8.52 14.22 4.81
N PHE A 170 8.34 12.97 5.25
CA PHE A 170 7.62 12.68 6.48
C PHE A 170 8.53 12.30 7.63
N GLU A 171 8.40 13.01 8.74
CA GLU A 171 8.94 12.56 10.02
C GLU A 171 8.24 11.29 10.50
N ARG A 172 8.94 10.50 11.33
CA ARG A 172 8.36 9.33 12.01
C ARG A 172 7.94 9.71 13.43
N PRO A 173 6.88 9.11 13.99
CA PRO A 173 6.09 8.01 13.42
C PRO A 173 5.05 8.45 12.38
N ILE A 174 4.69 7.53 11.49
CA ILE A 174 3.45 7.63 10.69
C ILE A 174 2.30 7.07 11.51
N VAL A 175 1.19 7.82 11.61
CA VAL A 175 -0.01 7.41 12.33
C VAL A 175 -1.18 7.32 11.37
N SER A 176 -1.86 6.18 11.35
CA SER A 176 -3.09 5.97 10.58
C SER A 176 -4.24 5.53 11.50
N VAL A 177 -5.46 5.96 11.15
CA VAL A 177 -6.70 5.56 11.84
C VAL A 177 -7.69 5.06 10.79
N SER A 178 -8.26 3.87 11.01
CA SER A 178 -9.17 3.23 10.04
C SER A 178 -10.63 3.46 10.39
N PHE A 179 -11.46 3.73 9.37
CA PHE A 179 -12.91 3.99 9.49
C PHE A 179 -13.70 3.15 8.47
N PHE A 180 -15.03 3.17 8.61
CA PHE A 180 -16.05 2.47 7.82
C PHE A 180 -16.04 0.94 7.92
N SER A 181 -14.91 0.29 7.65
CA SER A 181 -14.83 -1.18 7.59
C SER A 181 -13.50 -1.72 8.11
N ASP A 182 -13.50 -2.99 8.47
CA ASP A 182 -12.29 -3.73 8.79
C ASP A 182 -11.53 -4.07 7.49
N SER A 183 -10.20 -4.00 7.54
CA SER A 183 -9.32 -4.32 6.42
C SER A 183 -7.99 -4.90 6.91
N ALA A 184 -6.97 -4.92 6.05
CA ALA A 184 -5.62 -5.31 6.40
C ALA A 184 -4.58 -4.43 5.72
N LEU A 185 -3.50 -4.15 6.47
CA LEU A 185 -2.28 -3.56 5.95
C LEU A 185 -1.23 -4.68 5.80
N CYS A 186 -0.68 -4.80 4.61
CA CYS A 186 0.29 -5.85 4.30
C CYS A 186 1.69 -5.25 4.12
N PHE A 187 2.70 -5.91 4.70
CA PHE A 187 4.11 -5.51 4.61
C PHE A 187 4.89 -6.56 3.81
N GLY A 188 5.88 -6.09 3.03
CA GLY A 188 6.73 -6.97 2.21
C GLY A 188 6.06 -7.50 0.93
N CYS A 189 4.92 -6.92 0.51
CA CYS A 189 4.25 -7.33 -0.72
C CYS A 189 5.02 -6.91 -1.98
N LYS A 190 5.20 -7.87 -2.89
CA LYS A 190 5.63 -7.63 -4.27
C LYS A 190 4.42 -7.64 -5.19
N PHE A 191 4.29 -6.61 -6.02
CA PHE A 191 3.21 -6.51 -7.01
C PHE A 191 3.71 -6.90 -8.39
N GLN A 192 2.93 -7.72 -9.09
CA GLN A 192 3.05 -7.92 -10.53
C GLN A 192 1.86 -7.23 -11.20
N PHE A 193 2.12 -6.55 -12.30
CA PHE A 193 1.08 -5.87 -13.08
C PHE A 193 0.81 -6.65 -14.37
N LYS A 194 -0.46 -6.68 -14.79
CA LYS A 194 -0.98 -7.37 -16.00
C LYS A 194 -0.99 -8.92 -15.92
N PRO A 195 -1.92 -9.55 -15.17
CA PRO A 195 -2.93 -8.97 -14.28
C PRO A 195 -2.33 -8.58 -12.92
N ILE A 196 -3.10 -7.88 -12.07
CA ILE A 196 -2.64 -7.57 -10.71
C ILE A 196 -2.52 -8.88 -9.94
N ARG A 197 -1.30 -9.20 -9.52
CA ARG A 197 -1.00 -10.27 -8.55
C ARG A 197 -0.16 -9.68 -7.43
N VAL A 198 -0.37 -10.18 -6.21
CA VAL A 198 0.41 -9.81 -5.04
C VAL A 198 1.06 -11.07 -4.48
N SER A 199 2.32 -10.96 -4.05
CA SER A 199 2.97 -12.04 -3.30
C SER A 199 2.28 -12.22 -1.94
N GLU A 200 2.56 -13.34 -1.30
CA GLU A 200 2.29 -13.45 0.13
C GLU A 200 3.04 -12.34 0.89
N PRO A 201 2.40 -11.71 1.88
CA PRO A 201 3.04 -10.67 2.67
C PRO A 201 3.97 -11.27 3.72
N VAL A 202 5.09 -10.59 3.99
CA VAL A 202 5.94 -10.88 5.15
C VAL A 202 5.16 -10.69 6.45
N LEU A 203 4.27 -9.71 6.50
CA LEU A 203 3.36 -9.52 7.63
C LEU A 203 1.99 -9.05 7.16
N PHE A 204 0.96 -9.75 7.60
CA PHE A 204 -0.44 -9.35 7.47
C PHE A 204 -0.91 -8.71 8.78
N LEU A 205 -1.27 -7.42 8.73
CA LEU A 205 -1.72 -6.66 9.90
C LEU A 205 -3.21 -6.31 9.76
N PRO A 206 -4.13 -6.95 10.51
CA PRO A 206 -5.53 -6.53 10.54
C PRO A 206 -5.66 -5.08 11.02
N VAL A 207 -6.37 -4.24 10.27
CA VAL A 207 -6.69 -2.86 10.64
C VAL A 207 -8.20 -2.73 10.75
N LYS A 208 -8.70 -2.71 11.99
CA LYS A 208 -10.13 -2.68 12.27
C LYS A 208 -10.66 -1.25 12.28
N ARG A 209 -11.97 -1.09 12.07
CA ARG A 209 -12.65 0.19 12.29
C ARG A 209 -12.36 0.73 13.70
N GLY A 210 -11.92 1.98 13.77
CA GLY A 210 -11.51 2.69 15.00
C GLY A 210 -10.13 2.31 15.55
N SER A 211 -9.37 1.46 14.85
CA SER A 211 -7.99 1.14 15.23
C SER A 211 -7.04 2.24 14.78
N VAL A 212 -6.04 2.48 15.62
CA VAL A 212 -4.90 3.37 15.36
C VAL A 212 -3.68 2.50 15.13
N THR A 213 -2.99 2.70 14.02
CA THR A 213 -1.73 2.03 13.70
C THR A 213 -0.62 3.06 13.65
N VAL A 214 0.48 2.79 14.36
CA VAL A 214 1.66 3.65 14.43
C VAL A 214 2.84 2.87 13.84
N LEU A 215 3.50 3.45 12.83
CA LEU A 215 4.67 2.90 12.16
C LEU A 215 5.90 3.76 12.46
N ARG A 216 7.02 3.12 12.82
CA ARG A 216 8.29 3.77 13.16
C ARG A 216 9.43 3.23 12.31
#